data_AF-A0A5E4HZ45-F1
#
_entry.id   AF-A0A5E4HZ45-F1
#
_cell.length_a   1.000
_cell.length_b   1.000
_cell.length_c   1.000
_cell.angle_alpha   90.00
_cell.angle_beta   90.00
_cell.angle_gamma   90.00
#
_symmetry.space_group_name_H-M   'P 1'
#
loop_
_entity.id
_entity.type
_entity.pdbx_description
1 polymer ?
#
loop_
_entity_poly.entity_id
_entity_poly.type
_entity_poly.pdbx_seq_one_letter_code
_entity_poly.pdbx_strand_id
1 'polypeptide(L)'
;MTKRKGHKKGMVGHERPAMKAKKEKVAQISQQLKGAKTVALVDVRNLPDRILQKARKDLRGKADFVMAKNTVLTRALEGSKTATQLVEKIDSPAVLVIAKDMSAYQIFSHFKKAKTPIAAKPGQVAPFDIVVKEGETDLPPGPALAGLKAAGLNAQTKAGKIIIAKDSVVAKSGTKISDMACKALQQLGVKPFSAGLNMVAGVEDGMLYTAQVLDIDEARLTADLILASADCYNMSVNVVYPTEQNRSQLLASALGVARALAEESGAYSSAHMESLLARAIRMQATLEGKVGNSEKQTA
;
A
#
# COMPACT_ATOMS: atom_id res chain seq x y z
N MET A 1 -54.91 59.60 8.34
CA MET A 1 -53.98 59.41 7.21
C MET A 1 -52.69 60.20 7.47
N THR A 2 -51.65 59.56 7.99
CA THR A 2 -50.36 60.19 8.31
C THR A 2 -49.25 59.39 7.64
N LYS A 3 -48.73 59.95 6.52
CA LYS A 3 -47.63 59.39 5.73
C LYS A 3 -46.35 59.35 6.56
N ARG A 4 -45.89 58.16 6.98
CA ARG A 4 -44.50 57.97 7.40
C ARG A 4 -43.61 57.90 6.16
N LYS A 5 -42.88 59.00 5.92
CA LYS A 5 -41.83 59.13 4.91
C LYS A 5 -40.78 58.03 5.12
N GLY A 6 -40.53 57.25 4.06
CA GLY A 6 -39.43 56.32 3.99
C GLY A 6 -38.10 57.05 3.98
N HIS A 7 -37.23 56.71 4.93
CA HIS A 7 -35.80 57.02 4.90
C HIS A 7 -35.04 55.83 5.50
N LYS A 8 -34.34 55.10 4.64
CA LYS A 8 -32.94 54.67 4.83
C LYS A 8 -32.44 54.06 3.51
N LYS A 9 -32.01 54.95 2.62
CA LYS A 9 -31.11 54.62 1.51
C LYS A 9 -29.75 54.26 2.09
N GLY A 10 -29.20 53.12 1.67
CA GLY A 10 -27.77 52.87 1.50
C GLY A 10 -26.86 52.98 2.73
N MET A 11 -26.98 52.08 3.69
CA MET A 11 -25.81 51.73 4.52
C MET A 11 -25.01 50.68 3.76
N VAL A 12 -23.92 51.09 3.09
CA VAL A 12 -22.85 50.16 2.69
C VAL A 12 -22.28 49.63 4.00
N GLY A 13 -22.75 48.45 4.41
CA GLY A 13 -22.40 47.84 5.68
C GLY A 13 -20.88 47.74 5.80
N HIS A 14 -20.33 48.28 6.88
CA HIS A 14 -18.91 48.17 7.20
C HIS A 14 -18.56 46.67 7.25
N GLU A 15 -17.92 46.16 6.20
CA GLU A 15 -17.55 44.75 6.13
C GLU A 15 -16.58 44.46 7.26
N ARG A 16 -16.98 43.54 8.15
CA ARG A 16 -16.14 43.08 9.27
C ARG A 16 -14.76 42.67 8.72
N PRO A 17 -13.65 43.06 9.35
CA PRO A 17 -12.30 42.74 8.85
C PRO A 17 -12.09 41.23 8.67
N ALA A 18 -12.73 40.41 9.49
CA ALA A 18 -12.75 38.95 9.35
C ALA A 18 -13.40 38.43 8.05
N MET A 19 -14.35 39.17 7.46
CA MET A 19 -14.99 38.81 6.18
C MET A 19 -14.10 39.18 4.99
N LYS A 20 -13.40 40.32 5.06
CA LYS A 20 -12.42 40.72 4.05
C LYS A 20 -11.28 39.71 3.95
N ALA A 21 -10.69 39.32 5.08
CA ALA A 21 -9.63 38.31 5.13
C ALA A 21 -10.07 36.94 4.57
N LYS A 22 -11.33 36.55 4.78
CA LYS A 22 -11.87 35.31 4.19
C LYS A 22 -12.02 35.42 2.67
N LYS A 23 -12.55 36.54 2.16
CA LYS A 23 -12.69 36.78 0.72
C LYS A 23 -11.33 36.81 0.02
N GLU A 24 -10.35 37.49 0.60
CA GLU A 24 -8.97 37.51 0.12
C GLU A 24 -8.37 36.11 0.07
N LYS A 25 -8.59 35.31 1.13
CA LYS A 25 -8.09 33.94 1.16
C LYS A 25 -8.76 33.04 0.13
N VAL A 26 -10.07 33.19 -0.11
CA VAL A 26 -10.75 32.50 -1.21
C VAL A 26 -10.12 32.90 -2.55
N ALA A 27 -9.90 34.19 -2.79
CA ALA A 27 -9.28 34.67 -4.03
C ALA A 27 -7.87 34.13 -4.26
N GLN A 28 -7.04 34.08 -3.22
CA GLN A 28 -5.69 33.48 -3.27
C GLN A 28 -5.75 31.99 -3.65
N ILE A 29 -6.65 31.23 -3.02
CA ILE A 29 -6.80 29.79 -3.31
C ILE A 29 -7.31 29.59 -4.74
N SER A 30 -8.31 30.35 -5.18
CA SER A 30 -8.80 30.29 -6.56
C SER A 30 -7.72 30.64 -7.59
N GLN A 31 -6.80 31.56 -7.28
CA GLN A 31 -5.66 31.87 -8.15
C GLN A 31 -4.66 30.70 -8.21
N GLN A 32 -4.35 30.07 -7.08
CA GLN A 32 -3.47 28.89 -7.04
C GLN A 32 -4.08 27.70 -7.79
N LEU A 33 -5.39 27.50 -7.69
CA LEU A 33 -6.11 26.44 -8.41
C LEU A 33 -6.08 26.61 -9.94
N LYS A 34 -6.09 27.85 -10.45
CA LYS A 34 -6.03 28.10 -11.91
C LYS A 34 -4.70 27.71 -12.54
N GLY A 35 -3.61 27.78 -11.78
CA GLY A 35 -2.26 27.46 -12.26
C GLY A 35 -1.80 26.05 -11.93
N ALA A 36 -2.69 25.20 -11.42
CA ALA A 36 -2.36 23.87 -10.94
C ALA A 36 -2.98 22.79 -11.82
N LYS A 37 -2.19 21.76 -12.10
CA LYS A 37 -2.64 20.57 -12.82
C LYS A 37 -3.38 19.60 -11.89
N THR A 38 -2.87 19.48 -10.66
CA THR A 38 -3.33 18.48 -9.69
C THR A 38 -3.69 19.13 -8.37
N VAL A 39 -4.84 18.74 -7.83
CA VAL A 39 -5.36 19.21 -6.54
C VAL A 39 -5.75 18.00 -5.71
N ALA A 40 -5.10 17.81 -4.57
CA ALA A 40 -5.37 16.73 -3.64
C ALA A 40 -6.00 17.24 -2.35
N LEU A 41 -7.03 16.54 -1.89
CA LEU A 41 -7.68 16.75 -0.60
C LEU A 41 -7.11 15.77 0.41
N VAL A 42 -6.52 16.30 1.48
CA VAL A 42 -5.87 15.50 2.53
C VAL A 42 -6.55 15.74 3.86
N ASP A 43 -6.92 14.66 4.53
CA ASP A 43 -7.44 14.69 5.90
C ASP A 43 -6.29 14.78 6.90
N VAL A 44 -6.40 15.73 7.84
CA VAL A 44 -5.39 15.95 8.89
C VAL A 44 -5.93 15.70 10.31
N ARG A 45 -7.06 15.01 10.47
CA ARG A 45 -7.59 14.63 11.79
C ARG A 45 -6.56 13.86 12.61
N ASN A 46 -6.39 14.27 13.87
CA ASN A 46 -5.47 13.65 14.83
C ASN A 46 -4.01 13.54 14.37
N LEU A 47 -3.60 14.31 13.36
CA LEU A 47 -2.24 14.32 12.85
C LEU A 47 -1.36 15.28 13.66
N PRO A 48 -0.20 14.85 14.18
CA PRO A 48 0.74 15.77 14.82
C PRO A 48 1.34 16.77 13.82
N ASP A 49 1.50 18.02 14.24
CA ASP A 49 2.06 19.10 13.42
C ASP A 49 3.43 18.77 12.86
N ARG A 50 4.27 18.02 13.59
CA ARG A 50 5.60 17.60 13.15
C ARG A 50 5.56 16.82 11.84
N ILE A 51 4.53 15.99 11.63
CA ILE A 51 4.39 15.18 10.41
C ILE A 51 3.97 16.07 9.24
N LEU A 52 2.98 16.94 9.46
CA LEU A 52 2.53 17.90 8.45
C LEU A 52 3.67 18.85 8.03
N GLN A 53 4.44 19.35 9.00
CA GLN A 53 5.60 20.20 8.72
C GLN A 53 6.71 19.46 7.97
N LYS A 54 6.96 18.19 8.30
CA LYS A 54 7.94 17.36 7.57
C LYS A 54 7.50 17.17 6.13
N ALA A 55 6.26 16.75 5.90
CA ALA A 55 5.73 16.60 4.54
C ALA A 55 5.75 17.91 3.74
N ARG A 56 5.46 19.05 4.38
CA ARG A 56 5.57 20.37 3.74
C ARG A 56 7.01 20.73 3.37
N LYS A 57 8.01 20.29 4.15
CA LYS A 57 9.43 20.47 3.80
C LYS A 57 9.83 19.56 2.64
N ASP A 58 9.40 18.30 2.66
CA ASP A 58 9.75 17.29 1.66
C ASP A 58 9.19 17.64 0.27
N LEU A 59 8.01 18.25 0.23
CA LEU A 59 7.33 18.67 -1.01
C LEU A 59 7.54 20.15 -1.37
N ARG A 60 8.42 20.85 -0.65
CA ARG A 60 8.69 22.27 -0.90
C ARG A 60 9.18 22.47 -2.33
N GLY A 61 8.52 23.36 -3.08
CA GLY A 61 8.84 23.65 -4.48
C GLY A 61 8.16 22.72 -5.50
N LYS A 62 7.59 21.58 -5.06
CA LYS A 62 6.83 20.66 -5.92
C LYS A 62 5.32 20.76 -5.71
N ALA A 63 4.91 20.92 -4.45
CA ALA A 63 3.51 21.07 -4.09
C ALA A 63 3.33 22.09 -2.95
N ASP A 64 2.27 22.88 -3.04
CA ASP A 64 1.88 23.88 -2.05
C ASP A 64 0.76 23.34 -1.15
N PHE A 65 0.95 23.51 0.16
CA PHE A 65 -0.03 23.13 1.17
C PHE A 65 -0.86 24.36 1.57
N VAL A 66 -2.17 24.28 1.35
CA VAL A 66 -3.14 25.32 1.67
C VAL A 66 -4.07 24.82 2.75
N MET A 67 -3.98 25.44 3.93
CA MET A 67 -4.86 25.16 5.06
C MET A 67 -5.84 26.32 5.27
N ALA A 68 -7.13 26.02 5.23
CA ALA A 68 -8.21 26.95 5.54
C ALA A 68 -9.40 26.20 6.16
N LYS A 69 -10.37 26.95 6.69
CA LYS A 69 -11.61 26.35 7.20
C LYS A 69 -12.36 25.67 6.05
N ASN A 70 -13.05 24.57 6.33
CA ASN A 70 -13.82 23.81 5.32
C ASN A 70 -14.72 24.73 4.50
N THR A 71 -15.45 25.66 5.14
CA THR A 71 -16.30 26.64 4.45
C THR A 71 -15.55 27.54 3.46
N VAL A 72 -14.29 27.89 3.72
CA VAL A 72 -13.45 28.68 2.80
C VAL A 72 -12.97 27.81 1.64
N LEU A 73 -12.57 26.57 1.92
CA LEU A 73 -12.13 25.60 0.90
C LEU A 73 -13.29 25.26 -0.05
N THR A 74 -14.46 24.94 0.49
CA THR A 74 -15.68 24.66 -0.27
C THR A 74 -16.01 25.81 -1.21
N ARG A 75 -16.02 27.07 -0.73
CA ARG A 75 -16.28 28.24 -1.57
C ARG A 75 -15.22 28.45 -2.66
N ALA A 76 -13.95 28.18 -2.37
CA ALA A 76 -12.88 28.30 -3.36
C ALA A 76 -12.96 27.22 -4.45
N LEU A 77 -13.38 26.01 -4.08
CA LEU A 77 -13.54 24.86 -4.98
C LEU A 77 -14.82 24.95 -5.83
N GLU A 78 -15.93 25.42 -5.25
CA GLU A 78 -17.18 25.72 -5.99
C GLU A 78 -16.95 26.74 -7.11
N GLY A 79 -16.07 27.72 -6.86
CA GLY A 79 -15.68 28.72 -7.87
C GLY A 79 -14.75 28.19 -8.97
N SER A 80 -14.26 26.95 -8.86
CA SER A 80 -13.35 26.33 -9.84
C SER A 80 -14.09 25.25 -10.63
N LYS A 81 -14.07 25.33 -11.96
CA LYS A 81 -14.71 24.33 -12.84
C LYS A 81 -14.09 22.93 -12.70
N THR A 82 -12.82 22.86 -12.32
CA THR A 82 -12.04 21.62 -12.36
C THR A 82 -12.19 20.79 -11.08
N ALA A 83 -12.49 21.42 -9.94
CA ALA A 83 -12.36 20.80 -8.62
C ALA A 83 -13.66 20.75 -7.81
N THR A 84 -14.81 21.01 -8.45
CA THR A 84 -16.13 20.97 -7.80
C THR A 84 -16.42 19.60 -7.16
N GLN A 85 -15.96 18.52 -7.78
CA GLN A 85 -16.17 17.14 -7.31
C GLN A 85 -15.48 16.82 -5.97
N LEU A 86 -14.50 17.63 -5.55
CA LEU A 86 -13.84 17.47 -4.24
C LEU A 86 -14.69 17.99 -3.09
N VAL A 87 -15.67 18.87 -3.35
CA VAL A 87 -16.46 19.54 -2.31
C VAL A 87 -17.25 18.53 -1.47
N GLU A 88 -17.82 17.51 -2.10
CA GLU A 88 -18.63 16.48 -1.44
C GLU A 88 -17.81 15.59 -0.49
N LYS A 89 -16.48 15.63 -0.57
CA LYS A 89 -15.58 14.77 0.23
C LYS A 89 -14.94 15.50 1.40
N ILE A 90 -15.31 16.76 1.65
CA ILE A 90 -14.75 17.59 2.73
C ILE A 90 -15.58 17.39 4.01
N ASP A 91 -15.41 16.26 4.68
CA ASP A 91 -16.09 15.99 5.96
C ASP A 91 -15.27 16.44 7.18
N SER A 92 -13.95 16.51 7.03
CA SER A 92 -13.00 16.68 8.13
C SER A 92 -12.13 17.92 7.94
N PRO A 93 -11.37 18.36 8.96
CA PRO A 93 -10.32 19.34 8.78
C PRO A 93 -9.38 18.88 7.67
N ALA A 94 -9.46 19.57 6.54
CA ALA A 94 -8.76 19.19 5.33
C ALA A 94 -7.70 20.21 4.96
N VAL A 95 -6.66 19.72 4.32
CA VAL A 95 -5.61 20.52 3.69
C VAL A 95 -5.67 20.25 2.19
N LEU A 96 -5.66 21.31 1.40
CA LEU A 96 -5.49 21.20 -0.04
C LEU A 96 -3.99 21.16 -0.35
N VAL A 97 -3.61 20.18 -1.15
CA VAL A 97 -2.26 20.05 -1.71
C VAL A 97 -2.37 20.33 -3.19
N ILE A 98 -1.75 21.42 -3.62
CA ILE A 98 -1.84 21.93 -4.98
C ILE A 98 -0.48 21.71 -5.64
N ALA A 99 -0.44 20.96 -6.73
CA ALA A 99 0.79 20.69 -7.47
C ALA A 99 0.64 21.10 -8.95
N LYS A 100 1.73 21.62 -9.52
CA LYS A 100 1.78 22.02 -10.94
C LYS A 100 2.20 20.85 -11.83
N ASP A 101 3.22 20.11 -11.40
CA ASP A 101 3.88 19.11 -12.27
C ASP A 101 3.70 17.66 -11.78
N MET A 102 3.20 17.45 -10.55
CA MET A 102 3.04 16.10 -9.98
C MET A 102 1.65 15.53 -10.27
N SER A 103 1.59 14.23 -10.57
CA SER A 103 0.32 13.51 -10.70
C SER A 103 -0.30 13.18 -9.34
N ALA A 104 -1.60 12.91 -9.32
CA ALA A 104 -2.33 12.53 -8.11
C ALA A 104 -1.76 11.25 -7.48
N TYR A 105 -1.32 10.30 -8.31
CA TYR A 105 -0.67 9.07 -7.86
C TYR A 105 0.68 9.32 -7.19
N GLN A 106 1.51 10.19 -7.75
CA GLN A 106 2.82 10.51 -7.15
C GLN A 106 2.64 11.14 -5.77
N ILE A 107 1.69 12.07 -5.62
CA ILE A 107 1.37 12.67 -4.33
C ILE A 107 0.90 11.61 -3.33
N PHE A 108 -0.01 10.71 -3.75
CA PHE A 108 -0.50 9.62 -2.91
C PHE A 108 0.62 8.66 -2.48
N SER A 109 1.45 8.22 -3.42
CA SER A 109 2.60 7.33 -3.18
C SER A 109 3.61 7.97 -2.22
N HIS A 110 3.89 9.27 -2.39
CA HIS A 110 4.73 10.02 -1.46
C HIS A 110 4.16 10.03 -0.03
N PHE A 111 2.85 10.26 0.13
CA PHE A 111 2.22 10.21 1.46
C PHE A 111 2.18 8.81 2.06
N LYS A 112 1.97 7.77 1.24
CA LYS A 112 2.02 6.37 1.68
C LYS A 112 3.40 6.00 2.19
N LYS A 113 4.46 6.44 1.49
CA LYS A 113 5.87 6.24 1.90
C LYS A 113 6.26 7.09 3.11
N ALA A 114 5.68 8.29 3.28
CA ALA A 114 5.96 9.20 4.37
C ALA A 114 5.25 8.85 5.71
N LYS A 115 4.57 7.71 5.79
CA LYS A 115 3.96 7.23 7.05
C LYS A 115 5.05 7.03 8.10
N THR A 116 4.89 7.70 9.24
CA THR A 116 5.85 7.65 10.34
C THR A 116 5.24 6.90 11.52
N PRO A 117 5.98 6.00 12.18
CA PRO A 117 5.49 5.31 13.36
C PRO A 117 5.38 6.28 14.55
N ILE A 118 4.28 6.21 15.29
CA ILE A 118 3.95 7.01 16.47
C ILE A 118 3.69 6.10 17.67
N ALA A 119 4.08 6.57 18.85
CA ALA A 119 3.74 5.94 20.12
C ALA A 119 2.23 5.96 20.40
N ALA A 120 1.75 4.94 21.10
CA ALA A 120 0.36 4.88 21.54
C ALA A 120 0.01 6.05 22.49
N LYS A 121 -1.21 6.58 22.36
CA LYS A 121 -1.78 7.49 23.36
C LYS A 121 -2.80 6.76 24.25
N PRO A 122 -2.90 7.16 25.54
CA PRO A 122 -3.95 6.74 26.46
C PRO A 122 -5.33 6.69 25.82
N GLY A 123 -6.06 5.59 26.00
CA GLY A 123 -7.45 5.45 25.56
C GLY A 123 -7.65 5.28 24.05
N GLN A 124 -6.58 5.23 23.24
CA GLN A 124 -6.68 4.83 21.84
C GLN A 124 -7.04 3.36 21.72
N VAL A 125 -7.86 3.03 20.71
CA VAL A 125 -8.21 1.66 20.36
C VAL A 125 -7.09 1.07 19.53
N ALA A 126 -6.59 -0.11 19.91
CA ALA A 126 -5.59 -0.83 19.15
C ALA A 126 -6.20 -1.37 17.84
N PRO A 127 -5.66 -1.00 16.65
CA PRO A 127 -6.17 -1.47 15.36
C PRO A 127 -5.74 -2.90 15.03
N PHE A 128 -4.68 -3.38 15.68
CA PHE A 128 -4.14 -4.73 15.59
C PHE A 128 -3.50 -5.12 16.93
N ASP A 129 -3.15 -6.39 17.09
CA ASP A 129 -2.52 -6.89 18.32
C ASP A 129 -1.12 -6.27 18.51
N ILE A 130 -0.96 -5.51 19.59
CA ILE A 130 0.30 -4.84 19.90
C ILE A 130 1.21 -5.84 20.62
N VAL A 131 2.08 -6.47 19.85
CA VAL A 131 3.08 -7.44 20.34
C VAL A 131 4.41 -6.72 20.57
N VAL A 132 5.00 -6.93 21.74
CA VAL A 132 6.38 -6.57 22.01
C VAL A 132 7.22 -7.83 21.91
N LYS A 133 8.22 -7.80 21.03
CA LYS A 133 9.13 -8.92 20.78
C LYS A 133 10.12 -9.11 21.93
N GLU A 134 10.61 -10.34 22.09
CA GLU A 134 11.75 -10.66 22.94
C GLU A 134 12.98 -9.84 22.52
N GLY A 135 13.74 -9.40 23.52
CA GLY A 135 14.88 -8.53 23.28
C GLY A 135 15.43 -7.87 24.53
N GLU A 136 16.70 -7.49 24.44
CA GLU A 136 17.37 -6.70 25.47
C GLU A 136 16.91 -5.25 25.38
N THR A 137 16.73 -4.61 26.54
CA THR A 137 16.40 -3.19 26.63
C THR A 137 17.52 -2.43 27.31
N ASP A 138 17.70 -1.16 26.97
CA ASP A 138 18.71 -0.29 27.58
C ASP A 138 18.24 0.37 28.89
N LEU A 139 17.19 -0.17 29.51
CA LEU A 139 16.61 0.39 30.72
C LEU A 139 17.33 -0.18 31.97
N PRO A 140 17.75 0.70 32.92
CA PRO A 140 18.36 0.25 34.16
C PRO A 140 17.34 -0.47 35.07
N PRO A 141 17.78 -1.44 35.88
CA PRO A 141 16.93 -2.14 36.83
C PRO A 141 16.44 -1.16 37.89
N GLY A 142 15.13 -1.10 38.09
CA GLY A 142 14.49 -0.12 38.98
C GLY A 142 12.96 -0.11 38.83
N PRO A 143 12.28 1.02 39.12
CA PRO A 143 10.82 1.11 39.03
C PRO A 143 10.26 0.84 37.61
N ALA A 144 11.11 0.94 36.58
CA ALA A 144 10.77 0.55 35.22
C ALA A 144 10.38 -0.93 35.10
N LEU A 145 11.02 -1.84 35.86
CA LEU A 145 10.67 -3.27 35.83
C LEU A 145 9.25 -3.53 36.34
N ALA A 146 8.85 -2.84 37.42
CA ALA A 146 7.51 -2.94 37.97
C ALA A 146 6.46 -2.40 36.99
N GLY A 147 6.76 -1.28 36.32
CA GLY A 147 5.90 -0.69 35.28
C GLY A 147 5.70 -1.61 34.07
N LEU A 148 6.76 -2.26 33.59
CA LEU A 148 6.71 -3.19 32.46
C LEU A 148 5.91 -4.46 32.81
N LYS A 149 6.13 -5.05 34.00
CA LYS A 149 5.33 -6.19 34.46
C LYS A 149 3.86 -5.84 34.65
N ALA A 150 3.57 -4.65 35.21
CA ALA A 150 2.20 -4.16 35.36
C ALA A 150 1.50 -3.89 34.03
N ALA A 151 2.25 -3.63 32.96
CA ALA A 151 1.74 -3.49 31.60
C ALA A 151 1.52 -4.84 30.87
N GLY A 152 1.75 -5.98 31.54
CA GLY A 152 1.55 -7.31 30.98
C GLY A 152 2.75 -7.86 30.19
N LEU A 153 3.93 -7.28 30.34
CA LEU A 153 5.16 -7.74 29.68
C LEU A 153 5.93 -8.74 30.56
N ASN A 154 6.43 -9.81 29.96
CA ASN A 154 7.32 -10.77 30.61
C ASN A 154 8.77 -10.23 30.71
N ALA A 155 8.97 -9.19 31.53
CA ALA A 155 10.27 -8.57 31.75
C ALA A 155 11.04 -9.21 32.91
N GLN A 156 12.32 -9.51 32.71
CA GLN A 156 13.26 -10.05 33.70
C GLN A 156 14.55 -9.22 33.72
N THR A 157 15.25 -9.22 34.84
CA THR A 157 16.57 -8.57 34.96
C THR A 157 17.67 -9.59 34.69
N LYS A 158 18.58 -9.29 33.76
CA LYS A 158 19.76 -10.11 33.46
C LYS A 158 20.95 -9.18 33.23
N ALA A 159 22.10 -9.51 33.83
CA ALA A 159 23.35 -8.75 33.67
C ALA A 159 23.22 -7.22 33.89
N GLY A 160 22.40 -6.80 34.85
CA GLY A 160 22.23 -5.38 35.17
C GLY A 160 21.38 -4.58 34.16
N LYS A 161 20.68 -5.24 33.23
CA LYS A 161 19.69 -4.64 32.31
C LYS A 161 18.35 -5.38 32.38
N ILE A 162 17.28 -4.74 31.90
CA ILE A 162 15.96 -5.36 31.75
C ILE A 162 15.89 -6.05 30.37
N ILE A 163 15.43 -7.29 30.33
CA ILE A 163 15.22 -8.09 29.11
C ILE A 163 13.76 -8.54 29.06
N ILE A 164 13.15 -8.51 27.87
CA ILE A 164 11.86 -9.12 27.62
C ILE A 164 12.11 -10.60 27.28
N ALA A 165 11.71 -11.50 28.18
CA ALA A 165 12.05 -12.91 28.09
C ALA A 165 11.23 -13.69 27.07
N LYS A 166 10.03 -13.20 26.71
CA LYS A 166 9.12 -13.79 25.72
C LYS A 166 8.26 -12.72 25.06
N ASP A 167 7.90 -12.95 23.81
CA ASP A 167 6.90 -12.17 23.09
C ASP A 167 5.62 -12.07 23.93
N SER A 168 5.18 -10.83 24.17
CA SER A 168 4.04 -10.54 25.05
C SER A 168 3.09 -9.57 24.36
N VAL A 169 1.80 -9.89 24.37
CA VAL A 169 0.74 -9.06 23.79
C VAL A 169 0.31 -8.03 24.84
N VAL A 170 0.59 -6.76 24.57
CA VAL A 170 0.28 -5.65 25.50
C VAL A 170 -1.18 -5.22 25.40
N ALA A 171 -1.72 -5.24 24.19
CA ALA A 171 -3.12 -4.94 23.92
C ALA A 171 -3.60 -5.75 22.72
N LYS A 172 -4.80 -6.35 22.84
CA LYS A 172 -5.47 -7.02 21.73
C LYS A 172 -6.17 -6.01 20.83
N SER A 173 -6.36 -6.37 19.57
CA SER A 173 -7.14 -5.59 18.62
C SER A 173 -8.53 -5.27 19.19
N GLY A 174 -8.96 -4.02 19.02
CA GLY A 174 -10.25 -3.52 19.51
C GLY A 174 -10.28 -3.11 20.99
N THR A 175 -9.22 -3.37 21.75
CA THR A 175 -9.15 -2.96 23.17
C THR A 175 -8.57 -1.55 23.32
N LYS A 176 -9.05 -0.82 24.34
CA LYS A 176 -8.46 0.48 24.72
C LYS A 176 -7.14 0.25 25.43
N ILE A 177 -6.11 0.96 25.01
CA ILE A 177 -4.78 0.86 25.61
C ILE A 177 -4.79 1.61 26.95
N SER A 178 -4.38 0.93 28.01
CA SER A 178 -4.25 1.51 29.35
C SER A 178 -3.08 2.50 29.43
N ASP A 179 -3.14 3.43 30.37
CA ASP A 179 -2.08 4.43 30.57
C ASP A 179 -0.73 3.78 30.91
N MET A 180 -0.78 2.69 31.68
CA MET A 180 0.41 1.91 32.06
C MET A 180 1.04 1.21 30.85
N ALA A 181 0.21 0.61 29.99
CA ALA A 181 0.66 0.03 28.73
C ALA A 181 1.28 1.06 27.79
N CYS A 182 0.68 2.26 27.69
CA CYS A 182 1.25 3.36 26.89
C CYS A 182 2.63 3.79 27.39
N LYS A 183 2.78 3.97 28.71
CA LYS A 183 4.06 4.35 29.33
C LYS A 183 5.14 3.29 29.10
N ALA A 184 4.79 2.01 29.25
CA ALA A 184 5.68 0.89 28.96
C ALA A 184 6.14 0.88 27.49
N LEU A 185 5.22 1.03 26.53
CA LEU A 185 5.54 1.08 25.10
C LEU A 185 6.43 2.29 24.74
N GLN A 186 6.19 3.45 25.37
CA GLN A 186 7.02 4.64 25.19
C GLN A 186 8.43 4.45 25.73
N GLN A 187 8.58 3.83 26.91
CA GLN A 187 9.89 3.51 27.49
C GLN A 187 10.68 2.51 26.64
N LEU A 188 10.00 1.53 26.03
CA LEU A 188 10.61 0.57 25.11
C LEU A 188 10.84 1.12 23.70
N GLY A 189 10.39 2.34 23.41
CA GLY A 189 10.48 2.93 22.07
C GLY A 189 9.61 2.24 21.02
N VAL A 190 8.71 1.33 21.41
CA VAL A 190 7.81 0.62 20.50
C VAL A 190 6.68 1.55 20.08
N LYS A 191 6.54 1.74 18.77
CA LYS A 191 5.58 2.67 18.16
C LYS A 191 4.59 1.91 17.28
N PRO A 192 3.49 1.40 17.86
CA PRO A 192 2.58 0.50 17.15
C PRO A 192 1.68 1.23 16.16
N PHE A 193 1.44 2.53 16.32
CA PHE A 193 0.58 3.25 15.38
C PHE A 193 1.40 3.79 14.22
N SER A 194 0.85 3.73 13.02
CA SER A 194 1.37 4.53 11.90
C SER A 194 0.45 5.73 11.71
N ALA A 195 1.03 6.92 11.59
CA ALA A 195 0.30 8.08 11.13
C ALA A 195 0.99 8.68 9.92
N GLY A 196 0.19 9.07 8.96
CA GLY A 196 0.61 9.76 7.76
C GLY A 196 -0.51 10.67 7.28
N LEU A 197 -0.21 11.42 6.24
CA LEU A 197 -1.19 12.23 5.55
C LEU A 197 -2.13 11.29 4.77
N ASN A 198 -3.40 11.33 5.11
CA ASN A 198 -4.41 10.50 4.45
C ASN A 198 -5.06 11.32 3.34
N MET A 199 -4.67 11.06 2.09
CA MET A 199 -5.30 11.65 0.93
C MET A 199 -6.67 10.99 0.72
N VAL A 200 -7.74 11.80 0.70
CA VAL A 200 -9.13 11.34 0.52
C VAL A 200 -9.43 11.19 -0.97
N ALA A 201 -9.08 12.22 -1.74
CA ALA A 201 -9.24 12.25 -3.17
C ALA A 201 -8.26 13.23 -3.81
N GLY A 202 -7.95 13.00 -5.08
CA GLY A 202 -7.21 13.92 -5.94
C GLY A 202 -8.00 14.20 -7.21
N VAL A 203 -7.86 15.39 -7.74
CA VAL A 203 -8.29 15.73 -9.08
C VAL A 203 -7.05 16.04 -9.91
N GLU A 204 -6.94 15.40 -11.07
CA GLU A 204 -5.90 15.65 -12.07
C GLU A 204 -6.59 15.80 -13.42
N ASP A 205 -6.35 16.92 -14.11
CA ASP A 205 -6.93 17.26 -15.42
C ASP A 205 -8.47 17.11 -15.49
N GLY A 206 -9.17 17.35 -14.37
CA GLY A 206 -10.63 17.25 -14.27
C GLY A 206 -11.19 15.87 -13.96
N MET A 207 -10.32 14.85 -13.81
CA MET A 207 -10.70 13.51 -13.39
C MET A 207 -10.51 13.33 -11.89
N LEU A 208 -11.52 12.80 -11.21
CA LEU A 208 -11.49 12.52 -9.78
C LEU A 208 -10.96 11.12 -9.50
N TYR A 209 -9.87 11.07 -8.75
CA TYR A 209 -9.26 9.86 -8.24
C TYR A 209 -9.53 9.75 -6.74
N THR A 210 -10.13 8.64 -6.33
CA THR A 210 -10.32 8.34 -4.90
C THR A 210 -9.08 7.65 -4.34
N ALA A 211 -8.90 7.68 -3.02
CA ALA A 211 -7.81 6.97 -2.35
C ALA A 211 -7.71 5.48 -2.75
N GLN A 212 -8.86 4.81 -2.94
CA GLN A 212 -8.91 3.39 -3.32
C GLN A 212 -8.36 3.14 -4.74
N VAL A 213 -8.63 4.04 -5.68
CA VAL A 213 -8.12 3.94 -7.05
C VAL A 213 -6.63 4.28 -7.11
N LEU A 214 -6.17 5.20 -6.25
CA LEU A 214 -4.77 5.60 -6.17
C LEU A 214 -3.90 4.60 -5.41
N ASP A 215 -4.51 3.69 -4.62
CA ASP A 215 -3.79 2.68 -3.84
C ASP A 215 -3.38 1.48 -4.71
N ILE A 216 -2.51 1.77 -5.68
CA ILE A 216 -1.93 0.76 -6.57
C ILE A 216 -0.71 0.16 -5.89
N ASP A 217 -0.73 -1.17 -5.74
CA ASP A 217 0.43 -1.95 -5.33
C ASP A 217 1.26 -2.32 -6.56
N GLU A 218 2.38 -1.62 -6.74
CA GLU A 218 3.31 -1.84 -7.86
C GLU A 218 3.81 -3.29 -7.89
N ALA A 219 4.08 -3.89 -6.72
CA ALA A 219 4.60 -5.25 -6.64
C ALA A 219 3.56 -6.26 -7.14
N ARG A 220 2.31 -6.10 -6.70
CA ARG A 220 1.20 -6.94 -7.16
C ARG A 220 0.96 -6.77 -8.67
N LEU A 221 0.96 -5.54 -9.17
CA LEU A 221 0.76 -5.27 -10.60
C LEU A 221 1.83 -5.97 -11.45
N THR A 222 3.10 -5.92 -11.03
CA THR A 222 4.19 -6.61 -11.74
C THR A 222 4.04 -8.13 -11.69
N ALA A 223 3.65 -8.68 -10.54
CA ALA A 223 3.42 -10.11 -10.39
C ALA A 223 2.26 -10.57 -11.29
N ASP A 224 1.14 -9.85 -11.29
CA ASP A 224 -0.04 -10.14 -12.11
C ASP A 224 0.31 -10.07 -13.61
N LEU A 225 1.14 -9.12 -14.02
CA LEU A 225 1.59 -9.00 -15.42
C LEU A 225 2.52 -10.15 -15.84
N ILE A 226 3.42 -10.57 -14.96
CA ILE A 226 4.28 -11.75 -15.21
C ILE A 226 3.41 -13.01 -15.33
N LEU A 227 2.46 -13.21 -14.42
CA LEU A 227 1.55 -14.34 -14.45
C LEU A 227 0.70 -14.34 -15.73
N ALA A 228 0.09 -13.21 -16.08
CA ALA A 228 -0.70 -13.09 -17.31
C ALA A 228 0.15 -13.41 -18.56
N SER A 229 1.41 -12.96 -18.61
CA SER A 229 2.31 -13.28 -19.72
C SER A 229 2.63 -14.78 -19.81
N ALA A 230 2.83 -15.44 -18.66
CA ALA A 230 3.06 -16.88 -18.59
C ALA A 230 1.81 -17.67 -18.98
N ASP A 231 0.63 -17.22 -18.57
CA ASP A 231 -0.65 -17.84 -18.93
C ASP A 231 -0.92 -17.73 -20.43
N CYS A 232 -0.69 -16.55 -21.03
CA CYS A 232 -0.78 -16.38 -22.48
C CYS A 232 0.22 -17.28 -23.22
N TYR A 233 1.45 -17.39 -22.73
CA TYR A 233 2.45 -18.29 -23.30
C TYR A 233 1.99 -19.74 -23.24
N ASN A 234 1.54 -20.20 -22.07
CA ASN A 234 1.03 -21.56 -21.87
C ASN A 234 -0.19 -21.86 -22.74
N MET A 235 -1.11 -20.90 -22.86
CA MET A 235 -2.27 -21.01 -23.74
C MET A 235 -1.83 -21.18 -25.20
N SER A 236 -0.88 -20.37 -25.68
CA SER A 236 -0.36 -20.48 -27.05
C SER A 236 0.27 -21.83 -27.34
N VAL A 237 1.03 -22.39 -26.39
CA VAL A 237 1.67 -23.70 -26.52
C VAL A 237 0.63 -24.82 -26.54
N ASN A 238 -0.36 -24.78 -25.64
CA ASN A 238 -1.38 -25.83 -25.53
C ASN A 238 -2.34 -25.87 -26.73
N VAL A 239 -2.63 -24.72 -27.34
CA VAL A 239 -3.44 -24.64 -28.58
C VAL A 239 -2.58 -24.94 -29.82
N VAL A 240 -1.27 -25.14 -29.67
CA VAL A 240 -0.32 -25.35 -30.78
C VAL A 240 -0.34 -24.16 -31.76
N TYR A 241 -0.52 -22.95 -31.22
CA TYR A 241 -0.48 -21.72 -32.01
C TYR A 241 0.96 -21.19 -32.07
N PRO A 242 1.62 -21.21 -33.23
CA PRO A 242 3.03 -20.83 -33.34
C PRO A 242 3.21 -19.30 -33.27
N THR A 243 3.94 -18.86 -32.26
CA THR A 243 4.44 -17.50 -32.08
C THR A 243 5.96 -17.48 -32.17
N GLU A 244 6.56 -16.31 -32.34
CA GLU A 244 8.03 -16.17 -32.38
C GLU A 244 8.70 -16.71 -31.12
N GLN A 245 8.07 -16.54 -29.95
CA GLN A 245 8.61 -16.98 -28.68
C GLN A 245 8.48 -18.50 -28.45
N ASN A 246 7.42 -19.14 -28.95
CA ASN A 246 7.11 -20.55 -28.62
C ASN A 246 7.48 -21.55 -29.74
N ARG A 247 7.79 -21.08 -30.97
CA ARG A 247 7.96 -21.95 -32.14
C ARG A 247 9.03 -23.03 -31.96
N SER A 248 10.14 -22.70 -31.32
CA SER A 248 11.24 -23.64 -31.04
C SER A 248 10.79 -24.74 -30.08
N GLN A 249 10.03 -24.39 -29.04
CA GLN A 249 9.49 -25.33 -28.08
C GLN A 249 8.40 -26.22 -28.71
N LEU A 250 7.52 -25.66 -29.55
CA LEU A 250 6.51 -26.44 -30.28
C LEU A 250 7.16 -27.45 -31.22
N LEU A 251 8.20 -27.06 -31.98
CA LEU A 251 8.93 -27.96 -32.86
C LEU A 251 9.64 -29.07 -32.07
N ALA A 252 10.27 -28.74 -30.95
CA ALA A 252 10.94 -29.73 -30.10
C ALA A 252 9.93 -30.73 -29.51
N SER A 253 8.76 -30.25 -29.05
CA SER A 253 7.69 -31.10 -28.53
C SER A 253 7.10 -32.00 -29.62
N ALA A 254 6.79 -31.46 -30.79
CA ALA A 254 6.27 -32.22 -31.93
C ALA A 254 7.25 -33.31 -32.39
N LEU A 255 8.53 -33.00 -32.44
CA LEU A 255 9.58 -33.97 -32.78
C LEU A 255 9.71 -35.07 -31.72
N GLY A 256 9.55 -34.72 -30.44
CA GLY A 256 9.49 -35.69 -29.34
C GLY A 256 8.31 -36.66 -29.50
N VAL A 257 7.10 -36.13 -29.77
CA VAL A 257 5.89 -36.94 -29.99
C VAL A 257 6.03 -37.84 -31.22
N ALA A 258 6.57 -37.31 -32.32
CA ALA A 258 6.78 -38.09 -33.55
C ALA A 258 7.77 -39.25 -33.34
N ARG A 259 8.85 -39.03 -32.58
CA ARG A 259 9.81 -40.08 -32.22
C ARG A 259 9.17 -41.16 -31.35
N ALA A 260 8.42 -40.75 -30.32
CA ALA A 260 7.71 -41.70 -29.46
C ALA A 260 6.73 -42.57 -30.26
N LEU A 261 5.97 -41.96 -31.19
CA LEU A 261 5.06 -42.68 -32.07
C LEU A 261 5.80 -43.64 -33.01
N ALA A 262 6.94 -43.24 -33.58
CA ALA A 262 7.73 -44.09 -34.45
C ALA A 262 8.29 -45.32 -33.70
N GLU A 263 8.74 -45.13 -32.46
CA GLU A 263 9.22 -46.23 -31.61
C GLU A 263 8.10 -47.21 -31.23
N GLU A 264 6.90 -46.72 -30.97
CA GLU A 264 5.76 -47.56 -30.58
C GLU A 264 5.14 -48.30 -31.77
N SER A 265 5.05 -47.64 -32.93
CA SER A 265 4.53 -48.25 -34.15
C SER A 265 5.46 -49.31 -34.75
N GLY A 266 6.73 -49.36 -34.34
CA GLY A 266 7.72 -50.28 -34.89
C GLY A 266 8.03 -50.02 -36.37
N ALA A 267 7.69 -48.84 -36.88
CA ALA A 267 8.07 -48.42 -38.21
C ALA A 267 9.61 -48.40 -38.31
N TYR A 268 10.16 -48.71 -39.48
CA TYR A 268 11.60 -48.70 -39.73
C TYR A 268 11.95 -47.48 -40.58
N SER A 269 12.83 -46.61 -40.07
CA SER A 269 13.35 -45.44 -40.76
C SER A 269 14.77 -45.18 -40.29
N SER A 270 15.63 -44.76 -41.22
CA SER A 270 17.05 -44.50 -40.98
C SER A 270 17.28 -43.52 -39.82
N ALA A 271 16.35 -42.58 -39.58
CA ALA A 271 16.48 -41.57 -38.54
C ALA A 271 16.25 -42.07 -37.10
N HIS A 272 15.66 -43.25 -36.88
CA HIS A 272 15.35 -43.78 -35.54
C HIS A 272 15.78 -45.23 -35.32
N MET A 273 16.47 -45.86 -36.27
CA MET A 273 17.03 -47.21 -36.12
C MET A 273 17.92 -47.34 -34.87
N GLU A 274 18.77 -46.33 -34.61
CA GLU A 274 19.64 -46.32 -33.44
C GLU A 274 18.85 -46.37 -32.12
N SER A 275 17.75 -45.61 -32.03
CA SER A 275 16.89 -45.60 -30.82
C SER A 275 16.16 -46.93 -30.64
N LEU A 276 15.67 -47.53 -31.72
CA LEU A 276 15.03 -48.85 -31.71
C LEU A 276 16.00 -49.96 -31.27
N LEU A 277 17.23 -49.97 -31.79
CA LEU A 277 18.27 -50.91 -31.38
C LEU A 277 18.65 -50.71 -29.92
N ALA A 278 18.82 -49.47 -29.46
CA ALA A 278 19.08 -49.17 -28.06
C ALA A 278 17.94 -49.66 -27.15
N ARG A 279 16.68 -49.53 -27.59
CA ARG A 279 15.52 -50.09 -26.86
C ARG A 279 15.56 -51.61 -26.81
N ALA A 280 15.85 -52.28 -27.92
CA ALA A 280 15.96 -53.73 -27.99
C ALA A 280 17.05 -54.28 -27.06
N ILE A 281 18.22 -53.64 -27.01
CA ILE A 281 19.31 -54.01 -26.10
C ILE A 281 18.89 -53.84 -24.63
N ARG A 282 18.19 -52.74 -24.30
CA ARG A 282 17.64 -52.55 -22.94
C ARG A 282 16.60 -53.63 -22.59
N MET A 283 15.72 -53.97 -23.52
CA MET A 283 14.72 -55.03 -23.34
C MET A 283 15.38 -56.39 -23.13
N GLN A 284 16.39 -56.73 -23.93
CA GLN A 284 17.20 -57.95 -23.75
C GLN A 284 17.80 -58.00 -22.35
N ALA A 285 18.50 -56.96 -21.91
CA ALA A 285 19.12 -56.91 -20.58
C ALA A 285 18.08 -57.06 -19.46
N THR A 286 16.89 -56.45 -19.59
CA THR A 286 15.82 -56.64 -18.60
C THR A 286 15.21 -58.04 -18.61
N LEU A 287 15.12 -58.69 -19.77
CA LEU A 287 14.66 -60.07 -19.90
C LEU A 287 15.67 -61.05 -19.29
N GLU A 288 16.96 -60.90 -19.59
CA GLU A 288 18.04 -61.68 -19.00
C GLU A 288 18.01 -61.59 -17.46
N GLY A 289 17.84 -60.39 -16.91
CA GLY A 289 17.72 -60.19 -15.47
C GLY A 289 16.48 -60.84 -14.84
N LYS A 290 15.35 -60.91 -15.57
CA LYS A 290 14.12 -61.58 -15.09
C LYS A 290 14.22 -63.09 -15.17
N VAL A 291 14.74 -63.63 -16.28
CA VAL A 291 14.93 -65.07 -16.48
C VAL A 291 15.93 -65.63 -15.47
N GLY A 292 17.05 -64.93 -15.24
CA GLY A 292 18.04 -65.32 -14.23
C GLY A 292 17.53 -65.27 -12.78
N ASN A 293 16.45 -64.54 -12.51
CA ASN A 293 15.78 -64.53 -11.19
C ASN A 293 14.70 -65.62 -11.08
N SER A 294 13.99 -65.96 -12.16
CA SER A 294 13.02 -67.07 -12.15
C SER A 294 13.70 -68.43 -11.98
N GLU A 295 14.88 -68.64 -12.57
CA GLU A 295 15.66 -69.88 -12.39
C GLU A 295 16.13 -70.09 -10.95
N LYS A 296 16.30 -69.01 -10.17
CA LYS A 296 16.67 -69.05 -8.75
C LYS A 296 15.48 -69.25 -7.79
N GLN A 297 14.24 -69.08 -8.25
CA GLN A 297 13.03 -69.29 -7.43
C GLN A 297 12.42 -70.70 -7.60
N THR A 298 12.80 -71.43 -8.64
CA THR A 298 12.36 -72.82 -8.90
C THR A 298 13.36 -73.89 -8.43
N ALA A 299 14.44 -73.49 -7.75
CA ALA A 299 15.40 -74.36 -7.07
C ALA A 299 15.30 -74.15 -5.55
#